data_AF-A0A181CD41-F1
#
_entry.id   AF-A0A181CD41-F1
#
_cell.length_a   1.000
_cell.length_b   1.000
_cell.length_c   1.000
_cell.angle_alpha   90.00
_cell.angle_beta   90.00
_cell.angle_gamma   90.00
#
_symmetry.space_group_name_H-M   'P 1'
#
loop_
_entity.id
_entity.type
_entity.pdbx_description
1 polymer ?
#
loop_
_entity_poly.entity_id
_entity_poly.type
_entity_poly.pdbx_seq_one_letter_code
_entity_poly.pdbx_strand_id
1 'polypeptide(L)'
;MTGPADQPALPTGTEDVPEVPGWAEKSVRDIFATLPTHDTRIDQIRDAYLDCLAGAGRTQDLDMEHDRCRQRALTALEADGLLATAALRDLDQRLAALEADITANI
;
A
#
# COMPACT_ATOMS: atom_id res chain seq x y z
N MET A 1 -46.30 36.83 1.55
CA MET A 1 -45.36 36.08 0.71
C MET A 1 -43.97 36.22 1.30
N THR A 2 -43.55 35.26 2.12
CA THR A 2 -42.13 35.09 2.48
C THR A 2 -41.93 33.64 2.92
N GLY A 3 -41.37 32.81 2.05
CA GLY A 3 -40.88 31.47 2.43
C GLY A 3 -39.41 31.59 2.86
N PRO A 4 -38.95 30.89 3.92
CA PRO A 4 -37.54 30.84 4.23
C PRO A 4 -36.81 30.01 3.18
N ALA A 5 -35.66 30.53 2.75
CA ALA A 5 -34.75 29.89 1.81
C ALA A 5 -34.18 28.61 2.43
N ASP A 6 -34.58 27.46 1.88
CA ASP A 6 -33.93 26.18 2.10
C ASP A 6 -32.61 26.21 1.32
N GLN A 7 -31.53 26.59 1.99
CA GLN A 7 -30.18 26.37 1.46
C GLN A 7 -29.82 24.92 1.78
N PRO A 8 -29.54 24.07 0.77
CA PRO A 8 -29.05 22.74 1.05
C PRO A 8 -27.70 22.87 1.73
N ALA A 9 -27.63 22.39 2.98
CA ALA A 9 -26.39 22.22 3.70
C ALA A 9 -25.45 21.38 2.82
N LEU A 10 -24.34 21.99 2.41
CA LEU A 10 -23.24 21.27 1.78
C LEU A 10 -22.89 20.09 2.69
N PRO A 11 -22.89 18.83 2.20
CA PRO A 11 -22.48 17.72 3.03
C PRO A 11 -21.00 17.92 3.37
N THR A 12 -20.71 18.23 4.63
CA THR A 12 -19.37 18.04 5.21
C THR A 12 -19.14 16.54 5.37
N GLY A 13 -19.01 15.84 4.24
CA GLY A 13 -18.47 14.50 4.19
C GLY A 13 -16.96 14.62 4.34
N THR A 14 -16.47 14.54 5.57
CA THR A 14 -15.09 14.07 5.79
C THR A 14 -15.12 12.57 5.52
N GLU A 15 -15.31 12.19 4.26
CA GLU A 15 -15.05 10.83 3.81
C GLU A 15 -13.53 10.73 3.76
N ASP A 16 -12.97 10.32 4.90
CA ASP A 16 -11.62 9.82 4.98
C ASP A 16 -11.58 8.56 4.12
N VAL A 17 -11.43 8.75 2.80
CA VAL A 17 -11.16 7.65 1.88
C VAL A 17 -9.83 7.09 2.35
N PRO A 18 -9.77 5.82 2.80
CA PRO A 18 -8.53 5.25 3.30
C PRO A 18 -7.46 5.38 2.22
N GLU A 19 -6.29 5.88 2.62
CA GLU A 19 -5.20 6.22 1.70
C GLU A 19 -4.72 5.01 0.89
N VAL A 20 -4.92 3.81 1.44
CA VAL A 20 -4.77 2.54 0.74
C VAL A 20 -6.14 1.85 0.71
N PRO A 21 -6.64 1.47 -0.48
CA PRO A 21 -7.87 0.71 -0.56
C PRO A 21 -7.77 -0.65 0.16
N GLY A 22 -8.81 -1.10 0.85
CA GLY A 22 -8.80 -2.41 1.54
C GLY A 22 -8.55 -3.62 0.62
N TRP A 23 -8.75 -3.46 -0.70
CA TRP A 23 -8.35 -4.49 -1.68
C TRP A 23 -6.83 -4.59 -1.83
N ALA A 24 -6.10 -3.47 -1.71
CA ALA A 24 -4.65 -3.44 -1.85
C ALA A 24 -3.97 -4.13 -0.67
N GLU A 25 -4.48 -3.94 0.55
CA GLU A 25 -4.00 -4.66 1.74
C GLU A 25 -4.10 -6.19 1.56
N LYS A 26 -5.22 -6.66 1.01
CA LYS A 26 -5.42 -8.07 0.70
C LYS A 26 -4.43 -8.54 -0.37
N SER A 27 -4.26 -7.78 -1.45
CA SER A 27 -3.32 -8.11 -2.53
C SER A 27 -1.88 -8.25 -2.01
N VAL A 28 -1.42 -7.36 -1.11
CA VAL A 28 -0.10 -7.48 -0.47
C VAL A 28 -0.01 -8.80 0.30
N ARG A 29 -1.01 -9.10 1.16
CA ARG A 29 -1.01 -10.35 1.94
C ARG A 29 -0.96 -11.58 1.03
N ASP A 30 -1.72 -11.57 -0.06
CA ASP A 30 -1.74 -12.65 -1.05
C ASP A 30 -0.38 -12.80 -1.76
N ILE A 31 0.27 -11.69 -2.15
CA ILE A 31 1.62 -11.71 -2.75
C ILE A 31 2.63 -12.36 -1.80
N PHE A 32 2.70 -11.90 -0.54
CA PHE A 32 3.62 -12.44 0.45
C PHE A 32 3.32 -13.91 0.80
N ALA A 33 2.06 -14.34 0.75
CA ALA A 33 1.69 -15.73 0.96
C ALA A 33 2.20 -16.68 -0.14
N THR A 34 2.55 -16.16 -1.34
CA THR A 34 3.12 -16.97 -2.43
C THR A 34 4.63 -17.23 -2.30
N LEU A 35 5.28 -16.62 -1.31
CA LEU A 35 6.72 -16.79 -1.11
C LEU A 35 7.05 -18.24 -0.73
N PRO A 36 8.19 -18.79 -1.21
CA PRO A 36 8.59 -20.17 -0.97
C PRO A 36 9.02 -20.44 0.48
N THR A 37 9.02 -19.41 1.33
CA THR A 37 9.48 -19.47 2.71
C THR A 37 8.48 -18.73 3.59
N HIS A 38 8.09 -19.37 4.68
CA HIS A 38 7.23 -18.80 5.70
C HIS A 38 8.07 -18.56 6.96
N ASP A 39 8.40 -17.30 7.22
CA ASP A 39 9.12 -16.86 8.41
C ASP A 39 8.36 -15.69 9.04
N THR A 40 8.27 -15.67 10.36
CA THR A 40 7.64 -14.58 11.11
C THR A 40 8.24 -13.20 10.82
N ARG A 41 9.52 -13.12 10.41
CA ARG A 41 10.17 -11.88 9.98
C ARG A 41 9.63 -11.39 8.65
N ILE A 42 9.28 -12.30 7.74
CA ILE A 42 8.61 -11.95 6.47
C ILE A 42 7.24 -11.32 6.76
N ASP A 43 6.50 -11.86 7.73
CA ASP A 43 5.22 -11.26 8.17
C ASP A 43 5.42 -9.85 8.76
N GLN A 44 6.46 -9.65 9.58
CA GLN A 44 6.80 -8.33 10.14
C GLN A 44 7.17 -7.33 9.04
N ILE A 45 7.94 -7.75 8.03
CA ILE A 45 8.31 -6.90 6.89
C ILE A 45 7.09 -6.57 6.04
N ARG A 46 6.19 -7.53 5.80
CA ARG A 46 4.92 -7.30 5.12
C ARG A 46 4.08 -6.26 5.85
N ASP A 47 3.91 -6.41 7.15
CA ASP A 47 3.08 -5.50 7.93
C ASP A 47 3.72 -4.10 8.01
N ALA A 48 5.04 -4.00 8.11
CA ALA A 48 5.77 -2.72 8.00
C ALA A 48 5.65 -2.07 6.61
N TYR A 49 5.59 -2.87 5.54
CA TYR A 49 5.34 -2.38 4.19
C TYR A 49 3.91 -1.84 4.04
N LEU A 50 2.90 -2.55 4.59
CA LEU A 50 1.52 -2.07 4.64
C LEU A 50 1.38 -0.76 5.43
N ASP A 51 2.02 -0.66 6.59
CA ASP A 51 2.04 0.57 7.39
C ASP A 51 2.71 1.72 6.62
N CYS A 52 3.75 1.42 5.84
CA CYS A 52 4.41 2.42 4.99
C CYS A 52 3.50 2.91 3.87
N LEU A 53 2.80 2.00 3.18
CA LEU A 53 1.81 2.37 2.15
C LEU A 53 0.68 3.22 2.74
N ALA A 54 0.16 2.81 3.91
CA ALA A 54 -0.87 3.56 4.62
C ALA A 54 -0.40 4.95 5.08
N GLY A 55 0.90 5.14 5.29
CA GLY A 55 1.50 6.44 5.64
C GLY A 55 1.99 7.27 4.45
N ALA A 56 1.96 6.75 3.21
CA ALA A 56 2.41 7.44 2.00
C ALA A 56 1.46 8.56 1.54
N GLY A 57 0.33 8.71 2.23
CA GLY A 57 -0.78 9.65 2.04
C GLY A 57 -0.49 10.98 1.34
N ARG A 58 -1.24 11.23 0.25
CA ARG A 58 -1.41 12.48 -0.55
C ARG A 58 -0.14 13.30 -0.81
N THR A 59 1.03 12.69 -0.74
CA THR A 59 2.26 13.33 -1.17
C THR A 59 2.18 13.62 -2.67
N GLN A 60 2.86 14.68 -3.11
CA GLN A 60 2.79 15.13 -4.51
C GLN A 60 3.38 14.08 -5.48
N ASP A 61 4.15 13.11 -4.96
CA ASP A 61 4.81 12.03 -5.69
C ASP A 61 4.52 10.67 -5.04
N LEU A 62 3.25 10.25 -5.03
CA LEU A 62 2.82 8.97 -4.45
C LEU A 62 3.62 7.77 -4.96
N ASP A 63 3.93 7.74 -6.27
CA ASP A 63 4.73 6.69 -6.88
C ASP A 63 6.15 6.59 -6.28
N MET A 64 6.73 7.73 -5.88
CA MET A 64 8.04 7.77 -5.24
C MET A 64 7.97 7.23 -3.81
N GLU A 65 6.91 7.53 -3.07
CA GLU A 65 6.74 7.00 -1.71
C GLU A 65 6.44 5.49 -1.72
N HIS A 66 5.62 5.02 -2.67
CA HIS A 66 5.42 3.59 -2.91
C HIS A 66 6.74 2.87 -3.22
N ASP A 67 7.55 3.39 -4.15
CA ASP A 67 8.87 2.82 -4.46
C ASP A 67 9.81 2.80 -3.23
N ARG A 68 9.78 3.84 -2.39
CA ARG A 68 10.53 3.85 -1.12
C ARG A 68 10.05 2.76 -0.16
N CYS A 69 8.75 2.57 -0.02
CA CYS A 69 8.19 1.51 0.82
C CYS A 69 8.63 0.13 0.31
N ARG A 70 8.54 -0.10 -1.00
CA ARG A 70 8.99 -1.34 -1.66
C ARG A 70 10.47 -1.61 -1.43
N GLN A 71 11.33 -0.63 -1.68
CA GLN A 71 12.78 -0.76 -1.52
C GLN A 71 13.17 -1.06 -0.07
N ARG A 72 12.51 -0.44 0.92
CA ARG A 72 12.73 -0.74 2.33
C ARG A 72 12.40 -2.20 2.66
N ALA A 73 11.27 -2.71 2.18
CA ALA A 73 10.87 -4.10 2.39
C ALA A 73 11.86 -5.08 1.74
N LEU A 74 12.26 -4.83 0.48
CA LEU A 74 13.21 -5.68 -0.24
C LEU A 74 14.59 -5.67 0.42
N THR A 75 15.06 -4.50 0.85
CA THR A 75 16.35 -4.36 1.56
C THR A 75 16.33 -5.14 2.88
N ALA A 76 15.23 -5.12 3.62
CA ALA A 76 15.09 -5.89 4.85
C ALA A 76 15.12 -7.40 4.58
N LEU A 77 14.40 -7.86 3.56
CA LEU A 77 14.38 -9.28 3.15
C LEU A 77 15.76 -9.77 2.70
N GLU A 78 16.50 -8.93 1.97
CA GLU A 78 17.87 -9.21 1.53
C GLU A 78 18.85 -9.22 2.70
N ALA A 79 18.79 -8.22 3.58
CA ALA A 79 19.69 -8.09 4.73
C ALA A 79 19.55 -9.26 5.71
N ASP A 80 18.33 -9.74 5.93
CA ASP A 80 18.07 -10.91 6.78
C ASP A 80 18.30 -12.25 6.06
N GLY A 81 18.60 -12.23 4.76
CA GLY A 81 18.81 -13.45 3.96
C GLY A 81 17.56 -14.32 3.84
N LEU A 82 16.37 -13.73 3.92
CA LEU A 82 15.10 -14.45 3.99
C LEU A 82 14.64 -15.01 2.65
N LEU A 83 15.13 -14.43 1.54
CA LEU A 83 14.76 -14.81 0.19
C LEU A 83 16.00 -14.88 -0.71
N ALA A 84 16.01 -15.84 -1.64
CA ALA A 84 17.00 -15.87 -2.70
C ALA A 84 16.81 -14.69 -3.67
N THR A 85 17.87 -14.25 -4.34
CA THR A 85 17.85 -13.11 -5.28
C THR A 85 16.76 -13.25 -6.36
N ALA A 86 16.48 -14.46 -6.83
CA ALA A 86 15.41 -14.70 -7.80
C ALA A 86 14.02 -14.43 -7.21
N ALA A 87 13.77 -14.85 -5.96
CA ALA A 87 12.51 -14.60 -5.26
C ALA A 87 12.35 -13.12 -4.89
N LEU A 88 13.44 -12.43 -4.53
CA LEU A 88 13.43 -10.98 -4.31
C LEU A 88 13.03 -10.21 -5.57
N ARG A 89 13.56 -10.60 -6.74
CA ARG A 89 13.19 -9.97 -8.02
C ARG A 89 11.73 -10.22 -8.40
N ASP A 90 11.24 -11.44 -8.20
CA ASP A 90 9.83 -11.76 -8.47
C ASP A 90 8.89 -10.97 -7.54
N LEU A 91 9.26 -10.86 -6.25
CA LEU A 91 8.52 -10.06 -5.27
C LEU A 91 8.51 -8.58 -5.66
N ASP A 92 9.67 -8.01 -6.01
CA ASP A 92 9.79 -6.61 -6.48
C ASP A 92 8.85 -6.32 -7.64
N GLN A 93 8.84 -7.17 -8.67
CA GLN A 93 7.97 -7.01 -9.84
C GLN A 93 6.48 -7.06 -9.48
N ARG A 94 6.08 -7.95 -8.58
CA ARG A 94 4.69 -8.08 -8.13
C ARG A 94 4.24 -6.88 -7.30
N LEU A 95 5.07 -6.41 -6.39
CA LEU A 95 4.78 -5.23 -5.58
C LEU A 95 4.74 -3.97 -6.46
N ALA A 96 5.64 -3.83 -7.42
CA ALA A 96 5.62 -2.72 -8.38
C ALA A 96 4.34 -2.69 -9.22
N ALA A 97 3.88 -3.85 -9.69
CA ALA A 97 2.63 -3.96 -10.44
C ALA A 97 1.41 -3.60 -9.56
N LEU A 98 1.40 -4.04 -8.30
CA LEU A 98 0.36 -3.69 -7.34
C LEU A 98 0.33 -2.18 -7.06
N GLU A 99 1.48 -1.56 -6.82
CA GLU A 99 1.58 -0.12 -6.55
C GLU A 99 1.08 0.73 -7.73
N ALA A 100 1.40 0.32 -8.96
CA ALA A 100 0.86 0.96 -10.16
C ALA A 100 -0.68 0.83 -10.25
N ASP A 101 -1.23 -0.32 -9.84
CA ASP A 101 -2.68 -0.53 -9.78
C ASP A 101 -3.34 0.30 -8.66
N ILE A 102 -2.66 0.49 -7.52
CA ILE A 102 -3.12 1.39 -6.46
C ILE A 102 -3.20 2.81 -7.01
N THR A 103 -2.12 3.35 -7.58
CA THR A 103 -2.09 4.70 -8.15
C THR A 103 -3.14 4.89 -9.25
N ALA A 104 -3.43 3.86 -10.05
CA ALA A 104 -4.42 3.95 -11.12
C ALA A 104 -5.89 3.92 -10.63
N ASN A 105 -6.16 3.45 -9.41
CA ASN A 105 -7.51 3.24 -8.88
C ASN A 105 -7.86 4.15 -7.68
N ILE A 106 -7.03 5.16 -7.39
CA ILE A 106 -7.31 6.23 -6.42
C ILE A 106 -7.58 7.56 -7.14
#